data_AF-A0A7C3SRF8-F1
#
_entry.id   AF-A0A7C3SRF8-F1
#
_cell.length_a   1.000
_cell.length_b   1.000
_cell.length_c   1.000
_cell.angle_alpha   90.00
_cell.angle_beta   90.00
_cell.angle_gamma   90.00
#
_symmetry.space_group_name_H-M   'P 1'
#
loop_
_entity.id
_entity.type
_entity.pdbx_description
1 polymer ?
#
loop_
_entity_poly.entity_id
_entity_poly.type
_entity_poly.pdbx_seq_one_letter_code
_entity_poly.pdbx_strand_id
1 'polypeptide(L)' 'MRKWVFLFEENKGQEEELARKLGISSLLARLLINRGINEVNKAKKFLYPKMEHLYDPSFFFPNFEKAIKYL' A
#
# COMPACT_ATOMS: atom_id res chain seq x y z
N MET A 1 14.22 20.75 13.80
CA MET A 1 14.36 21.04 12.35
C MET A 1 13.81 19.86 11.56
N ARG A 2 13.05 20.09 10.47
CA ARG A 2 12.59 19.00 9.59
C ARG A 2 13.71 18.61 8.62
N LYS A 3 13.98 17.31 8.52
CA LYS A 3 14.91 16.74 7.55
C LYS A 3 14.11 16.08 6.45
N TRP A 4 14.34 16.49 5.20
CA TRP A 4 13.80 15.78 4.04
C TRP A 4 14.61 14.50 3.84
N VAL A 5 13.93 13.36 3.69
CA VAL A 5 14.55 12.05 3.49
C VAL A 5 14.22 11.55 2.10
N PHE A 6 15.26 11.30 1.32
CA PHE A 6 15.19 10.78 -0.04
C PHE A 6 15.48 9.28 0.00
N LEU A 7 14.48 8.43 -0.27
CA LEU A 7 14.58 6.96 -0.17
C LEU A 7 15.05 6.28 -1.47
N PHE A 8 15.62 7.04 -2.41
CA PHE A 8 15.67 6.66 -3.83
C PHE A 8 16.87 5.80 -4.24
N GLU A 9 17.92 5.69 -3.42
CA GLU A 9 19.15 5.00 -3.83
C GLU A 9 19.11 3.48 -3.63
N GLU A 10 18.44 2.98 -2.59
CA GLU A 10 18.50 1.56 -2.22
C GLU A 10 17.76 0.62 -3.18
N ASN A 11 16.81 1.14 -3.97
CA ASN A 11 15.90 0.33 -4.77
C ASN A 11 16.15 0.40 -6.27
N LYS A 12 17.27 1.01 -6.70
CA LYS A 12 17.54 1.32 -8.10
C LYS A 12 17.49 0.05 -8.98
N GLY A 13 16.50 -0.03 -9.86
CA GLY A 13 16.27 -1.14 -10.79
C GLY A 13 15.09 -2.05 -10.38
N GLN A 14 14.74 -2.14 -9.10
CA GLN A 14 13.58 -2.93 -8.65
C GLN A 14 12.27 -2.33 -9.15
N GLU A 15 12.20 -1.00 -9.29
CA GLU A 15 11.03 -0.31 -9.78
C GLU A 15 10.73 -0.63 -11.25
N GLU A 16 11.75 -0.90 -12.08
CA GLU A 16 11.52 -1.23 -13.50
C GLU A 16 10.91 -2.62 -13.63
N GLU A 17 11.41 -3.58 -12.85
CA GLU A 17 10.85 -4.92 -12.81
C GLU A 17 9.39 -4.89 -12.33
N LEU A 18 9.13 -4.19 -11.22
CA LEU A 18 7.78 -4.07 -10.66
C LEU A 18 6.85 -3.31 -11.61
N ALA A 19 7.33 -2.24 -12.25
CA ALA A 19 6.61 -1.47 -13.25
C ALA A 19 6.19 -2.34 -14.44
N ARG A 20 7.13 -3.13 -14.99
CA ARG A 20 6.86 -4.05 -16.09
C ARG A 20 5.84 -5.12 -15.71
N LYS A 21 5.96 -5.73 -14.52
CA LYS A 21 5.03 -6.77 -14.05
C LYS A 21 3.61 -6.24 -13.80
N LEU A 22 3.48 -4.95 -13.45
CA LEU A 22 2.19 -4.31 -13.16
C LEU A 22 1.61 -3.51 -14.32
N GLY A 23 2.40 -3.22 -15.36
CA GLY A 23 1.99 -2.33 -16.46
C GLY A 23 1.81 -0.87 -16.02
N ILE A 24 2.66 -0.38 -15.11
CA ILE A 24 2.61 0.99 -14.57
C ILE A 24 3.91 1.75 -14.84
N SER A 25 3.94 3.05 -14.57
CA SER A 25 5.19 3.84 -14.68
C SER A 25 6.22 3.44 -13.62
N SER A 26 7.51 3.56 -13.96
CA SER A 26 8.62 3.33 -13.01
C SER A 26 8.56 4.27 -11.81
N LEU A 27 8.06 5.49 -11.99
CA LEU A 27 7.80 6.42 -10.88
C LEU A 27 6.76 5.86 -9.91
N LEU A 28 5.64 5.31 -10.41
CA LEU A 28 4.61 4.74 -9.53
C LEU A 28 5.11 3.48 -8.83
N ALA A 29 5.82 2.59 -9.54
CA ALA A 29 6.44 1.41 -8.94
C ALA A 29 7.42 1.79 -7.81
N ARG A 30 8.21 2.84 -8.02
CA ARG A 30 9.12 3.40 -7.00
C ARG A 30 8.36 3.90 -5.77
N LEU A 31 7.24 4.60 -5.95
CA LEU A 31 6.42 5.07 -4.83
C LEU A 31 5.81 3.91 -4.02
N LEU A 32 5.53 2.77 -4.66
CA LEU A 32 5.05 1.56 -3.98
C LEU A 32 6.17 0.91 -3.16
N ILE A 33 7.36 0.76 -3.75
CA ILE A 33 8.53 0.20 -3.05
C ILE A 33 8.89 1.04 -1.83
N ASN A 34 8.89 2.38 -1.96
CA ASN A 34 9.14 3.30 -0.83
C ASN A 34 8.10 3.16 0.31
N ARG A 35 6.92 2.60 0.03
CA ARG A 35 5.88 2.29 1.02
C ARG A 35 6.01 0.86 1.59
N GLY A 36 7.06 0.12 1.23
CA GLY A 36 7.23 -1.29 1.59
C GLY A 36 6.39 -2.25 0.75
N ILE A 37 5.82 -1.78 -0.37
CA ILE A 37 4.99 -2.58 -1.28
C ILE A 37 5.84 -2.98 -2.49
N ASN A 38 6.62 -4.04 -2.33
CA ASN A 38 7.56 -4.55 -3.34
C ASN A 38 7.07 -5.81 -4.09
N GLU A 39 5.94 -6.40 -3.66
CA GLU A 39 5.35 -7.57 -4.31
C GLU A 39 4.20 -7.19 -5.24
N VAL A 40 4.11 -7.87 -6.39
CA VAL A 40 3.06 -7.65 -7.39
C VAL A 40 1.66 -7.81 -6.80
N ASN A 41 1.42 -8.85 -5.99
CA ASN A 41 0.10 -9.10 -5.41
C ASN A 41 -0.30 -8.03 -4.39
N LYS A 42 0.64 -7.60 -3.53
CA LYS A 42 0.42 -6.50 -2.58
C LYS A 42 0.17 -5.20 -3.32
N ALA A 43 0.92 -4.92 -4.38
CA ALA A 43 0.73 -3.74 -5.22
C ALA A 43 -0.64 -3.75 -5.93
N LYS A 44 -1.06 -4.89 -6.50
CA LYS A 44 -2.41 -5.03 -7.09
C LYS A 44 -3.50 -4.79 -6.06
N LYS A 45 -3.38 -5.40 -4.87
CA LYS A 45 -4.34 -5.20 -3.76
C LYS A 45 -4.42 -3.74 -3.32
N PHE A 46 -3.29 -3.03 -3.32
CA PHE A 46 -3.21 -1.62 -2.95
C PHE A 46 -3.78 -0.67 -4.01
N LEU A 47 -3.42 -0.88 -5.28
CA LEU A 47 -3.89 -0.03 -6.39
C LEU A 47 -5.36 -0.28 -6.73
N TYR A 48 -5.82 -1.52 -6.56
CA TYR A 48 -7.18 -1.96 -6.89
C TYR A 48 -7.80 -2.70 -5.69
N PRO A 49 -8.08 -1.99 -4.59
CA PRO A 49 -8.70 -2.60 -3.43
C PRO A 49 -10.13 -3.04 -3.75
N LYS A 50 -10.59 -4.09 -3.06
CA LYS A 50 -11.95 -4.63 -3.15
C LYS A 50 -12.54 -4.69 -1.75
N MET A 51 -13.87 -4.80 -1.65
CA MET A 51 -14.54 -4.92 -0.34
C MET A 51 -14.01 -6.09 0.49
N GLU A 52 -13.74 -7.24 -0.15
CA GLU A 52 -13.15 -8.43 0.49
C GLU A 52 -11.74 -8.22 1.05
N HIS A 53 -11.05 -7.13 0.66
CA HIS A 53 -9.72 -6.78 1.16
C HIS A 53 -9.76 -5.93 2.43
N LEU A 54 -10.92 -5.38 2.78
CA LEU A 54 -11.08 -4.57 3.98
C LEU A 54 -10.92 -5.44 5.23
N TYR A 55 -10.24 -4.88 6.22
CA TYR A 55 -10.21 -5.47 7.55
C TYR A 55 -11.60 -5.42 8.17
N ASP A 56 -11.96 -6.47 8.90
CA ASP A 56 -13.18 -6.45 9.69
C ASP A 56 -13.03 -5.44 10.84
N PRO A 57 -13.79 -4.33 10.82
CA PRO A 57 -13.65 -3.26 11.80
C PRO A 57 -13.95 -3.70 13.24
N SER A 58 -14.70 -4.79 13.45
CA SER A 58 -15.01 -5.32 14.78
C SER A 58 -13.75 -5.72 15.57
N PHE A 59 -12.67 -6.12 14.88
CA PHE A 59 -11.41 -6.51 15.50
C PHE A 59 -10.48 -5.34 15.83
N PHE A 60 -10.58 -4.22 15.11
CA PHE A 60 -9.61 -3.12 15.21
C PHE A 60 -10.11 -1.92 16.01
N PHE A 61 -11.43 -1.80 16.17
CA PHE A 61 -12.04 -0.67 16.88
C PHE A 61 -12.71 -1.15 18.16
N PRO A 62 -12.16 -0.82 19.34
CA PRO A 62 -12.83 -1.09 20.61
C PRO A 62 -14.25 -0.52 20.58
N ASN A 63 -15.22 -1.33 21.03
CA ASN A 63 -16.65 -0.98 21.06
C ASN A 63 -17.31 -0.74 19.67
N PHE A 64 -16.71 -1.20 18.56
CA PHE A 64 -17.34 -1.10 17.24
C PHE A 64 -18.76 -1.70 17.23
N GLU A 65 -18.93 -2.89 17.81
CA GLU A 65 -20.24 -3.54 17.92
C GLU A 65 -21.26 -2.72 18.72
N LYS A 66 -20.80 -2.00 19.75
CA LYS A 66 -21.67 -1.13 20.54
C LYS A 66 -22.08 0.08 19.71
N ALA A 67 -21.15 0.68 18.96
CA ALA A 67 -21.42 1.84 18.12
C ALA A 67 -22.46 1.56 17.02
N ILE A 68 -22.34 0.41 16.34
CA ILE A 68 -23.28 0.05 15.27
C ILE A 68 -24.70 -0.27 15.76
N LYS A 69 -24.87 -0.65 17.04
CA LYS A 69 -26.21 -0.89 17.63
C LYS A 69 -27.02 0.40 17.84
N TYR A 70 -26.38 1.56 17.76
CA TYR A 70 -27.03 2.88 17.89
C TYR A 70 -27.31 3.56 16.53
N LEU A 71 -27.02 2.89 15.42
CA LEU A 71 -27.37 3.30 14.05
C LEU A 71 -28.69 2.64 13.62
#